data_AF-A0A653BWA0-F1
#
_entry.id   AF-A0A653BWA0-F1
#
_cell.length_a   1.000
_cell.length_b   1.000
_cell.length_c   1.000
_cell.angle_alpha   90.00
_cell.angle_beta   90.00
_cell.angle_gamma   90.00
#
_symmetry.space_group_name_H-M   'P 1'
#
loop_
_entity.id
_entity.type
_entity.pdbx_description
1 polymer ?
#
loop_
_entity_poly.entity_id
_entity_poly.type
_entity_poly.pdbx_seq_one_letter_code
_entity_poly.pdbx_strand_id
1 'polypeptide(L)'
;MQTSVKIAVAGVASLVFIVLVGFILFQPIMRFGIKDQTCLKKRNEVRDIYLKLPFPLDFKIYFFNVSNPEQVQNGAIPIVKEVGPYCYNEYKNKIDVVDNDAEDSLTYSPYDIFSFNQNKSGDLDDNEYVTILNPIIVGMVNQVAKESPALLSIVNQAIIAIFQPKSIYITARVRDILFDGIEINCNITDFAAKAVCTQIKSMSAFKAHQTKKNVFLFSVFGTRNATVGGRIKVSRGILNYKDVGRVLEIDGKKEISLWTTEWCNRFRGTDGWIIPPLLEEGESVRVFGTDLCRNVEAIPVSKDYMKGLHVRVYEATMGDMEHNEADKCYCSSPTTCLKKGLFDLSKCMGVPIIVTLPHFLETDPYYLEKVYGLDPVHDAHVLKIILEPMTSTPLVAKKRAQLNLMISAVPRITVMQNVSEALHPIFWMEEGIDLEGPLLTKVQTIFVAVKVLTVLNYIGLLASLGTIAYGSYGYFKNMKSVKVTPTHEATSTINDDITRSTNVLVATMNGMERKTYNHPVLSGHEFNRYNT
;
A
#
# COMPACT_ATOMS: atom_id res chain seq x y z
N MET A 1 18.02 47.01 36.93
CA MET A 1 18.93 46.40 35.94
C MET A 1 18.93 44.87 35.98
N GLN A 2 19.14 44.22 37.13
CA GLN A 2 19.22 42.74 37.22
C GLN A 2 17.96 41.97 36.77
N THR A 3 16.75 42.50 37.00
CA THR A 3 15.50 41.83 36.59
C THR A 3 15.30 41.82 35.08
N SER A 4 15.58 42.92 34.38
CA SER A 4 15.48 43.00 32.92
C SER A 4 16.45 42.06 32.21
N VAL A 5 17.67 41.89 32.75
CA VAL A 5 18.66 40.94 32.24
C VAL A 5 18.18 39.49 32.43
N LYS A 6 17.64 39.15 33.61
CA LYS A 6 17.08 37.80 33.87
C LYS A 6 15.94 37.45 32.90
N ILE A 7 15.06 38.41 32.59
CA ILE A 7 13.96 38.22 31.62
C ILE A 7 14.50 37.99 30.20
N ALA A 8 15.49 38.77 29.76
CA ALA A 8 16.10 38.60 28.45
C ALA A 8 16.81 37.23 28.33
N VAL A 9 17.56 36.82 29.35
CA VAL A 9 18.22 35.50 29.40
C VAL A 9 17.21 34.36 29.36
N ALA A 10 16.11 34.45 30.11
CA ALA A 10 15.04 33.47 30.07
C ALA A 10 14.38 33.39 28.67
N GLY A 11 14.17 34.53 28.03
CA GLY A 11 13.67 34.60 26.66
C GLY A 11 14.60 33.92 25.65
N VAL A 12 15.92 34.17 25.75
CA VAL A 12 16.93 33.50 24.91
C VAL A 12 16.95 31.99 25.15
N ALA A 13 16.93 31.54 26.41
CA ALA A 13 16.91 30.11 26.74
C ALA A 13 15.64 29.42 26.18
N SER A 14 14.48 30.07 26.33
CA SER A 14 13.21 29.60 25.76
C SER A 14 13.26 29.55 24.23
N LEU A 15 13.84 30.58 23.59
CA LEU A 15 14.01 30.61 22.13
C LEU A 15 14.87 29.45 21.66
N VAL A 16 16.04 29.23 22.28
CA VAL A 16 16.94 28.14 21.95
C VAL A 16 16.24 26.79 22.12
N PHE A 17 15.49 26.59 23.20
CA PHE A 17 14.74 25.36 23.44
C PHE A 17 13.66 25.12 22.37
N ILE A 18 12.86 26.12 22.03
CA ILE A 18 11.79 25.99 21.02
C ILE A 18 12.37 25.74 19.64
N VAL A 19 13.45 26.44 19.27
CA VAL A 19 14.14 26.18 17.99
C VAL A 19 14.70 24.76 17.95
N LEU A 20 15.39 24.33 19.01
CA LEU A 20 15.96 22.99 19.08
C LEU A 20 14.88 21.90 19.07
N VAL A 21 13.89 21.96 19.95
CA VAL A 21 12.89 20.90 20.10
C VAL A 21 11.79 21.01 19.05
N GLY A 22 11.22 22.21 18.88
CA GLY A 22 10.06 22.45 18.03
C GLY A 22 10.34 22.47 16.54
N PHE A 23 11.57 22.80 16.12
CA PHE A 23 11.92 22.91 14.69
C PHE A 23 13.01 21.92 14.27
N ILE A 24 14.10 21.77 15.05
CA ILE A 24 15.21 20.87 14.67
C ILE A 24 14.88 19.40 14.98
N LEU A 25 14.46 19.10 16.22
CA LEU A 25 14.22 17.73 16.66
C LEU A 25 12.80 17.22 16.34
N PHE A 26 11.84 18.10 16.07
CA PHE A 26 10.46 17.70 15.83
C PHE A 26 10.31 16.74 14.64
N GLN A 27 10.91 17.07 13.49
CA GLN A 27 10.87 16.23 12.29
C GLN A 27 11.47 14.82 12.50
N PRO A 28 12.69 14.65 13.03
CA PRO A 28 13.24 13.32 13.29
C PRO A 28 12.47 12.55 14.37
N ILE A 29 11.97 13.21 15.42
CA ILE A 29 11.13 12.56 16.45
C ILE A 29 9.82 12.06 15.83
N MET A 30 9.15 12.89 15.03
CA MET A 30 7.91 12.52 14.35
C MET A 30 8.15 11.35 13.39
N ARG A 31 9.20 11.40 12.56
CA ARG A 31 9.57 10.30 11.67
C ARG A 31 9.89 9.03 12.43
N PHE A 32 10.58 9.12 13.56
CA PHE A 32 10.83 7.96 14.43
C PHE A 32 9.51 7.37 14.95
N GLY A 33 8.60 8.21 15.45
CA GLY A 33 7.29 7.80 15.91
C GLY A 33 6.49 7.10 14.81
N ILE A 34 6.44 7.66 13.61
CA ILE A 34 5.75 7.05 12.46
C ILE A 34 6.34 5.67 12.14
N LYS A 35 7.66 5.57 11.98
CA LYS A 35 8.34 4.29 11.69
C LYS A 35 8.05 3.24 12.75
N ASP A 36 8.07 3.65 14.02
CA ASP A 36 7.83 2.75 15.13
C ASP A 36 6.37 2.32 15.23
N GLN A 37 5.38 3.19 14.98
CA GLN A 37 3.96 2.87 15.10
C GLN A 37 3.39 2.11 13.90
N THR A 38 4.03 2.20 12.73
CA THR A 38 3.56 1.57 11.48
C THR A 38 4.16 0.20 11.20
N CYS A 39 5.20 -0.23 11.95
CA CYS A 39 5.73 -1.59 11.84
C CYS A 39 4.81 -2.61 12.54
N LEU A 40 4.94 -3.89 12.16
CA LEU A 40 4.09 -4.99 12.63
C LEU A 40 4.54 -5.54 14.00
N LYS A 41 4.79 -4.67 14.98
CA LYS A 41 5.08 -5.06 16.38
C LYS A 41 3.80 -5.47 17.10
N LYS A 42 3.89 -6.43 18.03
CA LYS A 42 2.76 -6.91 18.85
C LYS A 42 2.02 -5.82 19.64
N ARG A 43 2.70 -4.72 19.99
CA ARG A 43 2.10 -3.59 20.73
C ARG A 43 1.42 -2.55 19.84
N ASN A 44 1.59 -2.63 18.52
CA ASN A 44 1.11 -1.61 17.61
C ASN A 44 -0.27 -2.01 17.08
N GLU A 45 -1.22 -1.10 17.17
CA GLU A 45 -2.58 -1.31 16.64
C GLU A 45 -2.62 -1.56 15.13
N VAL A 46 -1.68 -0.99 14.36
CA VAL A 46 -1.55 -1.25 12.91
C VAL A 46 -1.40 -2.76 12.65
N ARG A 47 -0.71 -3.49 13.53
CA ARG A 47 -0.60 -4.94 13.43
C ARG A 47 -1.95 -5.61 13.65
N ASP A 48 -2.71 -5.19 14.66
CA ASP A 48 -4.02 -5.80 14.96
C ASP A 48 -4.98 -5.61 13.79
N ILE A 49 -5.02 -4.41 13.21
CA ILE A 49 -5.80 -4.10 12.00
C ILE A 49 -5.31 -4.94 10.79
N TYR A 50 -3.99 -5.07 10.63
CA TYR A 50 -3.40 -5.87 9.54
C TYR A 50 -3.75 -7.36 9.66
N LEU A 51 -3.79 -7.91 10.88
CA LEU A 51 -4.14 -9.31 11.13
C LEU A 51 -5.64 -9.56 11.03
N LYS A 52 -6.47 -8.60 11.45
CA LYS A 52 -7.92 -8.71 11.40
C LYS A 52 -8.55 -7.33 11.23
N LEU A 53 -9.19 -7.12 10.09
CA LEU A 53 -9.91 -5.87 9.86
C LEU A 53 -11.10 -5.75 10.83
N PRO A 54 -11.30 -4.58 11.46
CA PRO A 54 -12.39 -4.39 12.40
C PRO A 54 -13.77 -4.23 11.72
N PHE A 55 -13.80 -4.18 10.39
CA PHE A 55 -15.00 -4.09 9.55
C PHE A 55 -14.80 -4.91 8.27
N PRO A 56 -15.88 -5.36 7.62
CA PRO A 56 -15.78 -6.02 6.33
C PRO A 56 -15.44 -5.02 5.22
N LEU A 57 -14.79 -5.53 4.18
CA LEU A 57 -14.59 -4.85 2.92
C LEU A 57 -15.84 -4.97 2.05
N ASP A 58 -15.99 -4.01 1.13
CA ASP A 58 -17.03 -4.05 0.12
C ASP A 58 -16.57 -4.85 -1.08
N PHE A 59 -17.16 -6.02 -1.27
CA PHE A 59 -16.91 -6.88 -2.41
C PHE A 59 -18.11 -6.86 -3.36
N LYS A 60 -17.96 -6.23 -4.52
CA LYS A 60 -19.05 -6.01 -5.48
C LYS A 60 -18.78 -6.78 -6.76
N ILE A 61 -19.79 -7.45 -7.27
CA ILE A 61 -19.75 -8.18 -8.55
C ILE A 61 -20.75 -7.60 -9.53
N TYR A 62 -20.31 -7.38 -10.76
CA TYR A 62 -21.11 -6.91 -11.88
C TYR A 62 -21.00 -7.90 -13.04
N PHE A 63 -22.10 -8.58 -13.35
CA PHE A 63 -22.13 -9.58 -14.42
C PHE A 63 -22.38 -8.94 -15.78
N PHE A 64 -21.79 -9.51 -16.83
CA PHE A 64 -22.13 -9.20 -18.20
C PHE A 64 -23.17 -10.20 -18.71
N ASN A 65 -24.45 -9.88 -18.49
CA ASN A 65 -25.56 -10.71 -18.92
C ASN A 65 -25.73 -10.65 -20.45
N VAL A 66 -25.77 -11.81 -21.10
CA VAL A 66 -25.74 -11.91 -22.56
C VAL A 66 -27.15 -11.76 -23.14
N SER A 67 -27.33 -10.86 -24.10
CA SER A 67 -28.63 -10.54 -24.70
C SER A 67 -28.93 -11.29 -25.99
N ASN A 68 -27.91 -11.82 -26.67
CA ASN A 68 -28.04 -12.44 -28.00
C ASN A 68 -27.33 -13.82 -28.12
N PRO A 69 -27.53 -14.76 -27.18
CA PRO A 69 -26.74 -16.00 -27.10
C PRO A 69 -26.85 -16.88 -28.36
N GLU A 70 -28.05 -16.98 -28.95
CA GLU A 70 -28.29 -17.78 -30.17
C GLU A 70 -27.63 -17.16 -31.41
N GLN A 71 -27.60 -15.83 -31.51
CA GLN A 71 -26.94 -15.16 -32.63
C GLN A 71 -25.43 -15.34 -32.56
N VAL A 72 -24.84 -15.26 -31.35
CA VAL A 72 -23.39 -15.49 -31.17
C VAL A 72 -22.99 -16.91 -31.55
N GLN A 73 -23.86 -17.89 -31.25
CA GLN A 73 -23.65 -19.28 -31.63
C GLN A 73 -23.53 -19.46 -33.16
N ASN A 74 -24.03 -18.49 -33.93
CA ASN A 74 -24.03 -18.45 -35.39
C ASN A 74 -23.09 -17.35 -35.96
N GLY A 75 -22.16 -16.83 -35.16
CA GLY A 75 -21.11 -15.92 -35.63
C GLY A 75 -21.41 -14.43 -35.48
N ALA A 76 -22.51 -14.05 -34.82
CA ALA A 76 -22.74 -12.65 -34.47
C ALA A 76 -21.84 -12.19 -33.31
N ILE A 77 -21.59 -10.88 -33.25
CA ILE A 77 -20.84 -10.25 -32.16
C ILE A 77 -21.66 -10.34 -30.86
N PRO A 78 -21.04 -10.68 -29.71
CA PRO A 78 -21.73 -10.68 -28.41
C PRO A 78 -22.25 -9.30 -28.01
N ILE A 79 -23.49 -9.26 -27.53
CA ILE A 79 -24.14 -8.10 -26.92
C ILE A 79 -24.36 -8.43 -25.45
N VAL A 80 -23.68 -7.69 -24.58
CA VAL A 80 -23.78 -7.85 -23.13
C VAL A 80 -24.46 -6.66 -22.50
N LYS A 81 -25.06 -6.89 -21.33
CA LYS A 81 -25.62 -5.85 -20.46
C LYS A 81 -25.10 -6.08 -19.05
N GLU A 82 -24.55 -5.03 -18.46
CA GLU A 82 -24.13 -5.08 -17.06
C GLU A 82 -25.34 -5.29 -16.12
N VAL A 83 -25.20 -6.20 -15.16
CA VAL A 83 -26.16 -6.47 -14.08
C VAL A 83 -25.41 -6.53 -12.75
N GLY A 84 -25.74 -5.61 -11.84
CA GLY A 84 -25.10 -5.50 -10.54
C GLY A 84 -25.29 -4.12 -9.90
N PRO A 85 -24.61 -3.83 -8.79
CA PRO A 85 -23.70 -4.74 -8.08
C PRO A 85 -24.43 -5.75 -7.20
N TYR A 86 -24.03 -7.01 -7.29
CA TYR A 86 -24.24 -7.98 -6.22
C TYR A 86 -23.18 -7.74 -5.15
N CYS A 87 -23.58 -7.24 -3.98
CA CYS A 87 -22.68 -6.81 -2.92
C CYS A 87 -22.54 -7.88 -1.83
N TYR A 88 -21.30 -8.13 -1.43
CA TYR A 88 -20.92 -9.02 -0.35
C TYR A 88 -20.05 -8.25 0.65
N ASN A 89 -20.21 -8.58 1.92
CA ASN A 89 -19.25 -8.24 2.96
C ASN A 89 -18.11 -9.27 2.91
N GLU A 90 -16.89 -8.80 2.73
CA GLU A 90 -15.69 -9.64 2.77
C GLU A 90 -14.93 -9.41 4.08
N TYR A 91 -14.85 -10.43 4.92
CA TYR A 91 -14.11 -10.41 6.17
C TYR A 91 -12.73 -11.03 5.96
N LYS A 92 -11.68 -10.22 6.11
CA LYS A 92 -10.30 -10.70 6.00
C LYS A 92 -9.65 -10.94 7.34
N ASN A 93 -9.10 -12.13 7.50
CA ASN A 93 -8.33 -12.53 8.67
C ASN A 93 -7.01 -13.17 8.26
N LYS A 94 -5.99 -12.97 9.08
CA LYS A 94 -4.71 -13.66 9.02
C LYS A 94 -4.60 -14.53 10.27
N ILE A 95 -4.67 -15.84 10.08
CA ILE A 95 -4.63 -16.84 11.15
C ILE A 95 -3.27 -17.55 11.18
N ASP A 96 -3.08 -18.43 12.18
CA ASP A 96 -1.86 -19.22 12.35
C ASP A 96 -0.58 -18.35 12.34
N VAL A 97 -0.67 -17.21 13.04
CA VAL A 97 0.35 -16.16 13.00
C VAL A 97 1.58 -16.59 13.82
N VAL A 98 2.74 -16.56 13.18
CA VAL A 98 4.04 -16.89 13.78
C VAL A 98 5.01 -15.74 13.54
N ASP A 99 5.57 -15.20 14.62
CA ASP A 99 6.66 -14.22 14.56
C ASP A 99 8.02 -14.92 14.55
N ASN A 100 8.93 -14.44 13.71
CA ASN A 100 10.34 -14.80 13.75
C ASN A 100 11.18 -13.55 14.01
N ASP A 101 11.71 -13.45 15.23
CA ASP A 101 12.47 -12.28 15.66
C ASP A 101 13.84 -12.15 14.99
N ALA A 102 14.50 -13.27 14.70
CA ALA A 102 15.83 -13.27 14.09
C ALA A 102 15.79 -12.77 12.62
N GLU A 103 14.71 -13.08 11.90
CA GLU A 103 14.53 -12.69 10.49
C GLU A 103 13.71 -11.39 10.31
N ASP A 104 13.23 -10.80 11.40
CA ASP A 104 12.25 -9.71 11.38
C ASP A 104 11.03 -10.01 10.48
N SER A 105 10.47 -11.21 10.61
CA SER A 105 9.41 -11.70 9.75
C SER A 105 8.18 -12.18 10.53
N LEU A 106 7.04 -12.17 9.84
CA LEU A 106 5.76 -12.65 10.32
C LEU A 106 5.18 -13.58 9.26
N THR A 107 4.77 -14.77 9.68
CA THR A 107 4.15 -15.77 8.80
C THR A 107 2.69 -15.98 9.21
N TYR A 108 1.79 -16.03 8.25
CA TYR A 108 0.35 -16.23 8.48
C TYR A 108 -0.29 -17.04 7.36
N SER A 109 -1.54 -17.44 7.58
CA SER A 109 -2.43 -18.00 6.55
C SER A 109 -3.63 -17.08 6.37
N PRO A 110 -3.98 -16.67 5.14
CA PRO A 110 -5.18 -15.88 4.89
C PRO A 110 -6.43 -16.74 5.11
N TYR A 111 -7.47 -16.12 5.64
CA TYR A 111 -8.77 -16.75 5.93
C TYR A 111 -9.89 -15.74 5.71
N ASP A 112 -10.49 -15.81 4.53
CA ASP A 112 -11.46 -14.83 4.05
C ASP A 112 -12.87 -15.43 4.03
N ILE A 113 -13.86 -14.64 4.44
CA ILE A 113 -15.27 -15.04 4.48
C ILE A 113 -16.09 -14.02 3.70
N PHE A 114 -16.96 -14.52 2.82
CA PHE A 114 -17.88 -13.71 2.04
C PHE A 114 -19.32 -13.93 2.53
N SER A 115 -20.06 -12.85 2.72
CA SER A 115 -21.47 -12.89 3.13
C SER A 115 -22.28 -11.89 2.33
N PHE A 116 -23.36 -12.34 1.69
CA PHE A 116 -24.19 -11.47 0.86
C PHE A 116 -24.79 -10.31 1.67
N ASN A 117 -24.79 -9.12 1.09
CA ASN A 117 -25.28 -7.89 1.70
C ASN A 117 -26.46 -7.36 0.88
N GLN A 118 -27.68 -7.74 1.28
CA GLN A 118 -28.92 -7.30 0.63
C GLN A 118 -29.04 -5.77 0.60
N ASN A 119 -28.74 -5.10 1.72
CA ASN A 119 -28.89 -3.64 1.83
C ASN A 119 -28.03 -2.88 0.82
N LYS A 120 -26.81 -3.36 0.54
CA LYS A 120 -25.91 -2.75 -0.46
C LYS A 120 -26.23 -3.20 -1.89
N SER A 121 -26.91 -4.33 -2.07
CA SER A 121 -27.33 -4.85 -3.37
C SER A 121 -28.67 -4.26 -3.86
N GLY A 122 -29.39 -3.55 -2.99
CA GLY A 122 -30.69 -2.96 -3.32
C GLY A 122 -31.75 -4.04 -3.52
N ASP A 123 -32.42 -4.02 -4.67
CA ASP A 123 -33.48 -4.97 -5.02
C ASP A 123 -32.92 -6.30 -5.59
N LEU A 124 -31.62 -6.39 -5.85
CA LEU A 124 -30.98 -7.60 -6.39
C LEU A 124 -30.83 -8.68 -5.31
N ASP A 125 -31.11 -9.93 -5.67
CA ASP A 125 -30.94 -11.11 -4.81
C ASP A 125 -29.95 -12.08 -5.46
N ASP A 126 -29.03 -12.67 -4.69
CA ASP A 126 -28.03 -13.62 -5.21
C ASP A 126 -28.63 -14.99 -5.63
N ASN A 127 -29.91 -15.23 -5.38
CA ASN A 127 -30.68 -16.35 -5.91
C ASN A 127 -31.21 -16.10 -7.33
N GLU A 128 -31.09 -14.88 -7.87
CA GLU A 128 -31.44 -14.56 -9.25
C GLU A 128 -30.53 -15.25 -10.27
N TYR A 129 -31.06 -15.41 -11.48
CA TYR A 129 -30.36 -16.06 -12.58
C TYR A 129 -29.75 -15.03 -13.52
N VAL A 130 -28.50 -15.28 -13.93
CA VAL A 130 -27.82 -14.53 -15.00
C VAL A 130 -27.36 -15.49 -16.09
N THR A 131 -27.34 -15.03 -17.33
CA THR A 131 -26.83 -15.77 -18.48
C THR A 131 -25.44 -15.26 -18.82
N ILE A 132 -24.41 -16.04 -18.50
CA ILE A 132 -23.00 -15.71 -18.73
C ILE A 132 -22.34 -16.71 -19.67
N LEU A 133 -21.17 -16.35 -20.20
CA LEU A 133 -20.31 -17.31 -20.87
C LEU A 133 -19.98 -18.46 -19.92
N ASN A 134 -20.10 -19.71 -20.35
CA ASN A 134 -19.82 -20.87 -19.52
C ASN A 134 -18.31 -21.04 -19.34
N PRO A 135 -17.75 -20.73 -18.15
CA PRO A 135 -16.30 -20.73 -17.96
C PRO A 135 -15.73 -22.15 -17.97
N ILE A 136 -16.53 -23.17 -17.64
CA ILE A 136 -16.09 -24.56 -17.59
C ILE A 136 -15.88 -25.09 -19.01
N ILE A 137 -16.88 -24.91 -19.88
CA ILE A 137 -16.83 -25.40 -21.27
C ILE A 137 -15.76 -24.65 -22.06
N VAL A 138 -15.85 -23.31 -22.08
CA VAL A 138 -14.95 -22.48 -22.89
C VAL A 138 -13.52 -22.57 -22.36
N GLY A 139 -13.35 -22.56 -21.02
CA GLY A 139 -12.03 -22.75 -20.40
C GLY A 139 -11.39 -24.09 -20.76
N MET A 140 -12.14 -25.18 -20.68
CA MET A 140 -11.66 -26.52 -21.05
C MET A 140 -11.27 -26.59 -22.53
N VAL A 141 -12.11 -26.06 -23.42
CA VAL A 141 -11.82 -26.04 -24.86
C VAL A 141 -10.57 -25.23 -25.16
N ASN A 142 -10.45 -24.01 -24.61
CA ASN A 142 -9.29 -23.15 -24.82
C ASN A 142 -7.99 -23.80 -24.30
N GLN A 143 -8.05 -24.42 -23.13
CA GLN A 143 -6.89 -25.11 -22.54
C GLN A 143 -6.42 -26.27 -23.44
N VAL A 144 -7.35 -27.13 -23.87
CA VAL A 144 -7.01 -28.28 -24.71
C VAL A 144 -6.62 -27.86 -26.13
N ALA A 145 -7.24 -26.81 -26.68
CA ALA A 145 -6.85 -26.25 -27.96
C ALA A 145 -5.41 -25.71 -27.94
N LYS A 146 -4.97 -25.14 -26.81
CA LYS A 146 -3.62 -24.61 -26.62
C LYS A 146 -2.59 -25.73 -26.40
N GLU A 147 -2.89 -26.70 -25.55
CA GLU A 147 -1.89 -27.68 -25.08
C GLU A 147 -1.94 -29.03 -25.80
N SER A 148 -3.11 -29.47 -26.25
CA SER A 148 -3.31 -30.79 -26.84
C SER A 148 -4.45 -30.81 -27.89
N PRO A 149 -4.30 -30.07 -29.01
CA PRO A 149 -5.37 -29.95 -30.03
C PRO A 149 -5.88 -31.30 -30.59
N ALA A 150 -5.05 -32.34 -30.54
CA ALA A 150 -5.40 -33.70 -30.95
C ALA A 150 -6.57 -34.28 -30.12
N LEU A 151 -6.75 -33.84 -28.88
CA LEU A 151 -7.78 -34.33 -27.96
C LEU A 151 -9.14 -33.61 -28.09
N LEU A 152 -9.25 -32.59 -28.94
CA LEU A 152 -10.48 -31.78 -29.05
C LEU A 152 -11.73 -32.60 -29.37
N SER A 153 -11.62 -33.66 -30.19
CA SER A 153 -12.78 -34.52 -30.49
C SER A 153 -13.26 -35.31 -29.27
N ILE A 154 -12.32 -35.75 -28.41
CA ILE A 154 -12.64 -36.43 -27.14
C ILE A 154 -13.30 -35.43 -26.20
N VAL A 155 -12.77 -34.21 -26.11
CA VAL A 155 -13.37 -33.13 -25.33
C VAL A 155 -14.78 -32.81 -25.80
N ASN A 156 -15.04 -32.75 -27.10
CA ASN A 156 -16.39 -32.54 -27.64
C ASN A 156 -17.37 -33.61 -27.16
N GLN A 157 -16.97 -34.89 -27.26
CA GLN A 157 -17.78 -36.01 -26.79
C GLN A 157 -18.07 -35.92 -25.28
N ALA A 158 -17.05 -35.59 -24.49
CA ALA A 158 -17.20 -35.38 -23.05
C ALA A 158 -18.13 -34.20 -22.73
N ILE A 159 -18.01 -33.07 -23.43
CA ILE A 159 -18.86 -31.89 -23.24
C ILE A 159 -20.34 -32.25 -23.46
N ILE A 160 -20.63 -32.97 -24.56
CA ILE A 160 -21.98 -33.41 -24.89
C ILE A 160 -22.50 -34.37 -23.82
N ALA A 161 -21.70 -35.33 -23.38
CA ALA A 161 -22.10 -36.32 -22.37
C ALA A 161 -22.32 -35.72 -20.98
N ILE A 162 -21.48 -34.77 -20.55
CA ILE A 162 -21.51 -34.20 -19.19
C ILE A 162 -22.53 -33.06 -19.09
N PHE A 163 -22.48 -32.10 -20.01
CA PHE A 163 -23.20 -30.83 -19.87
C PHE A 163 -24.46 -30.74 -20.73
N GLN A 164 -24.57 -31.55 -21.79
CA GLN A 164 -25.62 -31.47 -22.81
C GLN A 164 -25.94 -30.01 -23.23
N PRO A 165 -24.91 -29.21 -23.58
CA PRO A 165 -25.07 -27.77 -23.74
C PRO A 165 -25.80 -27.43 -25.05
N LYS A 166 -26.67 -26.41 -24.99
CA LYS A 166 -27.28 -25.83 -26.20
C LYS A 166 -26.41 -24.76 -26.86
N SER A 167 -25.54 -24.11 -26.09
CA SER A 167 -24.64 -23.06 -26.54
C SER A 167 -23.41 -22.96 -25.63
N ILE A 168 -22.50 -22.03 -25.92
CA ILE A 168 -21.37 -21.65 -25.05
C ILE A 168 -21.79 -20.93 -23.76
N TYR A 169 -23.08 -20.65 -23.56
CA TYR A 169 -23.58 -19.90 -22.42
C TYR A 169 -24.22 -20.80 -21.38
N ILE A 170 -24.23 -20.32 -20.13
CA ILE A 170 -24.93 -20.96 -19.02
C ILE A 170 -25.81 -19.94 -18.32
N THR A 171 -27.02 -20.38 -17.95
CA THR A 171 -27.91 -19.61 -17.08
C THR A 171 -27.94 -20.29 -15.72
N ALA A 172 -27.45 -19.60 -14.70
CA ALA A 172 -27.33 -20.14 -13.35
C ALA A 172 -27.55 -19.04 -12.31
N ARG A 173 -27.83 -19.44 -11.07
CA ARG A 173 -27.97 -18.49 -9.98
C ARG A 173 -26.65 -17.80 -9.69
N VAL A 174 -26.69 -16.53 -9.35
CA VAL A 174 -25.50 -15.74 -8.98
C VAL A 174 -24.72 -16.44 -7.87
N ARG A 175 -25.41 -16.92 -6.82
CA ARG A 175 -24.79 -17.63 -5.71
C ARG A 175 -24.12 -18.95 -6.12
N ASP A 176 -24.66 -19.67 -7.10
CA ASP A 176 -24.06 -20.91 -7.61
C ASP A 176 -22.79 -20.62 -8.41
N ILE A 177 -22.80 -19.57 -9.24
CA ILE A 177 -21.63 -19.14 -10.02
C ILE A 177 -20.50 -18.71 -9.09
N LEU A 178 -20.81 -17.92 -8.06
CA LEU A 178 -19.81 -17.30 -7.20
C LEU A 178 -19.33 -18.23 -6.07
N PHE A 179 -20.24 -18.96 -5.40
CA PHE A 179 -19.94 -19.64 -4.14
C PHE A 179 -20.41 -21.10 -4.08
N ASP A 180 -21.71 -21.38 -4.19
CA ASP A 180 -22.30 -22.71 -3.92
C ASP A 180 -21.81 -23.78 -4.90
N GLY A 181 -21.56 -23.36 -6.15
CA GLY A 181 -21.01 -24.21 -7.19
C GLY A 181 -22.06 -24.76 -8.14
N ILE A 182 -21.70 -24.73 -9.43
CA ILE A 182 -22.42 -25.40 -10.50
C ILE A 182 -22.06 -26.89 -10.46
N GLU A 183 -23.08 -27.75 -10.41
CA GLU A 183 -22.90 -29.20 -10.36
C GLU A 183 -22.40 -29.77 -11.70
N ILE A 184 -21.39 -30.63 -11.61
CA ILE A 184 -20.82 -31.41 -12.71
C ILE A 184 -20.99 -32.88 -12.35
N ASN A 185 -21.92 -33.55 -13.01
CA ASN A 185 -22.20 -34.95 -12.76
C ASN A 185 -21.23 -35.84 -13.52
N CYS A 186 -20.35 -36.53 -12.80
CA CYS A 186 -19.38 -37.46 -13.35
C CYS A 186 -19.78 -38.94 -13.17
N ASN A 187 -21.04 -39.23 -12.81
CA ASN A 187 -21.59 -40.60 -12.84
C ASN A 187 -22.02 -40.99 -14.25
N ILE A 188 -21.07 -40.99 -15.18
CA ILE A 188 -21.30 -41.26 -16.61
C ILE A 188 -20.43 -42.45 -17.04
N THR A 189 -20.96 -43.28 -17.93
CA THR A 189 -20.27 -44.50 -18.40
C THR A 189 -19.34 -44.24 -19.59
N ASP A 190 -19.61 -43.18 -20.37
CA ASP A 190 -18.84 -42.73 -21.52
C ASP A 190 -17.34 -42.54 -21.19
N PHE A 191 -16.48 -43.04 -22.09
CA PHE A 191 -15.04 -43.04 -21.90
C PHE A 191 -14.46 -41.62 -21.87
N ALA A 192 -14.88 -40.76 -22.80
CA ALA A 192 -14.40 -39.39 -22.89
C ALA A 192 -14.81 -38.58 -21.66
N ALA A 193 -16.07 -38.73 -21.23
CA ALA A 193 -16.58 -38.11 -20.01
C ALA A 193 -15.77 -38.54 -18.77
N LYS A 194 -15.47 -39.84 -18.62
CA LYS A 194 -14.63 -40.34 -17.51
C LYS A 194 -13.22 -39.77 -17.52
N ALA A 195 -12.59 -39.65 -18.69
CA ALA A 195 -11.25 -39.07 -18.80
C ALA A 195 -11.25 -37.60 -18.35
N VAL A 196 -12.20 -36.80 -18.83
CA VAL A 196 -12.35 -35.39 -18.42
C VAL A 196 -12.68 -35.28 -16.93
N CYS A 197 -13.60 -36.08 -16.41
CA CYS A 197 -13.95 -36.11 -14.99
C CYS A 197 -12.77 -36.51 -14.09
N THR A 198 -11.85 -37.35 -14.58
CA THR A 198 -10.61 -37.69 -13.87
C THR A 198 -9.70 -36.48 -13.75
N GLN A 199 -9.61 -35.67 -14.81
CA GLN A 199 -8.86 -34.41 -14.77
C GLN A 199 -9.53 -33.36 -13.88
N ILE A 200 -10.86 -33.21 -13.95
CA ILE A 200 -11.61 -32.31 -13.06
C ILE A 200 -11.33 -32.63 -11.59
N LYS A 201 -11.28 -33.93 -11.24
CA LYS A 201 -11.00 -34.39 -9.87
C LYS A 201 -9.60 -33.99 -9.37
N SER A 202 -8.61 -33.82 -10.25
CA SER A 202 -7.24 -33.44 -9.86
C SER A 202 -7.03 -31.93 -9.74
N MET A 203 -7.98 -31.13 -10.24
CA MET A 203 -7.89 -29.66 -10.24
C MET A 203 -8.43 -29.07 -8.93
N SER A 204 -7.66 -28.15 -8.33
CA SER A 204 -8.04 -27.45 -7.10
C SER A 204 -9.24 -26.50 -7.26
N ALA A 205 -9.58 -26.13 -8.50
CA ALA A 205 -10.72 -25.27 -8.81
C ALA A 205 -12.08 -25.96 -8.56
N PHE A 206 -12.12 -27.28 -8.40
CA PHE A 206 -13.36 -28.04 -8.22
C PHE A 206 -13.41 -28.67 -6.84
N LYS A 207 -14.58 -28.59 -6.19
CA LYS A 207 -14.85 -29.27 -4.92
C LYS A 207 -15.66 -30.53 -5.17
N ALA A 208 -15.37 -31.61 -4.43
CA ALA A 208 -16.27 -32.75 -4.40
C ALA A 208 -17.58 -32.36 -3.71
N HIS A 209 -18.71 -32.76 -4.27
CA HIS A 209 -20.00 -32.59 -3.63
C HIS A 209 -20.05 -33.43 -2.34
N GLN A 210 -20.53 -32.84 -1.25
CA GLN A 210 -20.48 -33.46 0.08
C GLN A 210 -21.30 -34.76 0.19
N THR A 211 -22.49 -34.78 -0.41
CA THR A 211 -23.41 -35.94 -0.33
C THR A 211 -23.48 -36.81 -1.59
N LYS A 212 -23.26 -36.24 -2.79
CA LYS A 212 -23.37 -36.95 -4.07
C LYS A 212 -22.00 -37.48 -4.52
N LYS A 213 -21.86 -38.81 -4.61
CA LYS A 213 -20.62 -39.45 -5.10
C LYS A 213 -20.36 -39.09 -6.57
N ASN A 214 -19.10 -38.81 -6.90
CA ASN A 214 -18.65 -38.39 -8.25
C ASN A 214 -19.45 -37.22 -8.84
N VAL A 215 -19.90 -36.31 -8.00
CA VAL A 215 -20.40 -35.00 -8.44
C VAL A 215 -19.40 -33.97 -7.95
N PHE A 216 -19.03 -33.03 -8.83
CA PHE A 216 -18.11 -31.96 -8.52
C PHE A 216 -18.81 -30.61 -8.64
N LEU A 217 -18.31 -29.62 -7.92
CA LEU A 217 -18.86 -28.28 -7.84
C LEU A 217 -17.81 -27.30 -8.35
N PHE A 218 -18.19 -26.45 -9.31
CA PHE A 218 -17.38 -25.34 -9.79
C PHE A 218 -18.00 -24.01 -9.38
N SER A 219 -17.25 -23.20 -8.65
CA SER A 219 -17.58 -21.80 -8.38
C SER A 219 -16.32 -20.95 -8.38
N VAL A 220 -16.47 -19.67 -8.68
CA VAL A 220 -15.33 -18.75 -8.82
C VAL A 220 -14.61 -18.54 -7.48
N PHE A 221 -15.35 -18.27 -6.41
CA PHE A 221 -14.82 -17.92 -5.09
C PHE A 221 -15.11 -18.99 -4.03
N GLY A 222 -15.93 -19.99 -4.33
CA GLY A 222 -16.32 -21.01 -3.35
C GLY A 222 -15.15 -21.83 -2.84
N THR A 223 -14.06 -22.00 -3.60
CA THR A 223 -12.85 -22.69 -3.13
C THR A 223 -12.08 -21.91 -2.06
N ARG A 224 -12.28 -20.59 -2.00
CA ARG A 224 -11.60 -19.66 -1.08
C ARG A 224 -12.46 -19.30 0.14
N ASN A 225 -13.77 -19.21 -0.05
CA ASN A 225 -14.69 -18.80 1.01
C ASN A 225 -14.58 -19.72 2.24
N ALA A 226 -14.26 -19.13 3.40
CA ALA A 226 -14.08 -19.80 4.67
C ALA A 226 -13.07 -20.96 4.62
N THR A 227 -12.02 -20.84 3.82
CA THR A 227 -10.92 -21.80 3.72
C THR A 227 -9.58 -21.20 4.12
N VAL A 228 -8.70 -22.03 4.67
CA VAL A 228 -7.35 -21.61 5.06
C VAL A 228 -6.46 -21.62 3.83
N GLY A 229 -5.89 -20.46 3.49
CA GLY A 229 -4.96 -20.33 2.38
C GLY A 229 -3.52 -20.74 2.71
N GLY A 230 -2.66 -20.68 1.70
CA GLY A 230 -1.24 -20.99 1.80
C GLY A 230 -0.48 -20.09 2.79
N ARG A 231 0.72 -20.52 3.18
CA ARG A 231 1.56 -19.81 4.15
C ARG A 231 2.26 -18.63 3.48
N ILE A 232 2.00 -17.43 3.97
CA ILE A 232 2.65 -16.20 3.49
C ILE A 232 3.56 -15.67 4.59
N LYS A 233 4.85 -15.49 4.27
CA LYS A 233 5.83 -14.84 5.13
C LYS A 233 6.08 -13.42 4.61
N VAL A 234 5.94 -12.43 5.49
CA VAL A 234 6.22 -11.01 5.22
C VAL A 234 7.24 -10.45 6.19
N SER A 235 7.92 -9.36 5.82
CA SER A 235 8.73 -8.60 6.78
C SER A 235 7.85 -7.76 7.71
N ARG A 236 8.24 -7.65 8.98
CA ARG A 236 7.54 -6.84 9.98
C ARG A 236 7.96 -5.37 9.94
N GLY A 237 9.07 -5.06 9.26
CA GLY A 237 9.61 -3.71 9.12
C GLY A 237 10.12 -3.08 10.42
N ILE A 238 10.58 -3.89 11.38
CA ILE A 238 11.20 -3.41 12.63
C ILE A 238 12.64 -2.97 12.36
N LEU A 239 13.40 -3.75 11.59
CA LEU A 239 14.77 -3.44 11.21
C LEU A 239 14.81 -2.36 10.12
N ASN A 240 13.91 -2.47 9.13
CA ASN A 240 13.78 -1.50 8.05
C ASN A 240 12.31 -1.19 7.78
N TYR A 241 11.88 0.03 8.09
CA TYR A 241 10.50 0.47 7.87
C TYR A 241 10.06 0.43 6.40
N LYS A 242 11.00 0.53 5.44
CA LYS A 242 10.70 0.44 4.01
C LYS A 242 10.30 -0.98 3.58
N ASP A 243 10.60 -1.99 4.40
CA ASP A 243 10.29 -3.40 4.12
C ASP A 243 9.00 -3.87 4.79
N VAL A 244 8.30 -3.06 5.58
CA VAL A 244 7.08 -3.49 6.28
C VAL A 244 6.07 -4.09 5.30
N GLY A 245 5.62 -5.31 5.60
CA GLY A 245 4.68 -6.06 4.77
C GLY A 245 5.25 -6.65 3.49
N ARG A 246 6.52 -6.41 3.15
CA ARG A 246 7.14 -6.97 1.95
C ARG A 246 7.06 -8.49 1.97
N VAL A 247 6.54 -9.08 0.90
CA VAL A 247 6.43 -10.54 0.76
C VAL A 247 7.82 -11.14 0.63
N LEU A 248 8.12 -12.12 1.48
CA LEU A 248 9.40 -12.83 1.52
C LEU A 248 9.25 -14.23 0.94
N GLU A 249 8.20 -14.95 1.35
CA GLU A 249 7.95 -16.33 0.93
C GLU A 249 6.45 -16.60 0.80
N ILE A 250 6.09 -17.47 -0.14
CA ILE A 250 4.76 -18.07 -0.27
C ILE A 250 4.92 -19.58 -0.37
N ASP A 251 4.28 -20.32 0.53
CA ASP A 251 4.37 -21.78 0.64
C ASP A 251 5.83 -22.29 0.64
N GLY A 252 6.70 -21.57 1.34
CA GLY A 252 8.13 -21.88 1.47
C GLY A 252 8.99 -21.49 0.26
N LYS A 253 8.40 -20.94 -0.81
CA LYS A 253 9.13 -20.47 -1.99
C LYS A 253 9.48 -18.99 -1.86
N LYS A 254 10.74 -18.63 -2.15
CA LYS A 254 11.26 -17.25 -2.11
C LYS A 254 11.05 -16.46 -3.41
N GLU A 255 10.51 -17.13 -4.42
CA GLU A 255 10.19 -16.57 -5.72
C GLU A 255 8.95 -17.27 -6.29
N ILE A 256 8.33 -16.64 -7.29
CA ILE A 256 7.09 -17.11 -7.92
C ILE A 256 7.38 -18.34 -8.82
N SER A 257 8.53 -18.36 -9.49
CA SER A 257 9.00 -19.41 -10.40
C SER A 257 8.02 -19.78 -11.54
N LEU A 258 7.19 -18.83 -12.00
CA LEU A 258 6.22 -19.04 -13.12
C LEU A 258 6.62 -18.30 -14.40
N TRP A 259 7.36 -17.20 -14.26
CA TRP A 259 7.67 -16.27 -15.34
C TRP A 259 9.05 -16.55 -15.93
N THR A 260 9.34 -15.97 -17.10
CA THR A 260 10.56 -16.31 -17.85
C THR A 260 11.83 -15.68 -17.29
N THR A 261 11.72 -14.62 -16.50
CA THR A 261 12.87 -13.89 -15.97
C THR A 261 12.83 -13.82 -14.45
N GLU A 262 14.01 -13.70 -13.86
CA GLU A 262 14.15 -13.48 -12.42
C GLU A 262 13.42 -12.20 -11.97
N TRP A 263 13.42 -11.16 -12.82
CA TRP A 263 12.74 -9.90 -12.55
C TRP A 263 11.24 -10.07 -12.26
N CYS A 264 10.53 -10.82 -13.11
CA CYS A 264 9.11 -11.09 -12.92
C CYS A 264 8.84 -12.08 -11.77
N ASN A 265 9.80 -12.95 -11.45
CA ASN A 265 9.66 -13.99 -10.42
C ASN A 265 10.00 -13.52 -9.00
N ARG A 266 10.68 -12.39 -8.84
CA ARG A 266 10.98 -11.79 -7.53
C ARG A 266 9.71 -11.19 -6.91
N PHE A 267 9.48 -11.44 -5.63
CA PHE A 267 8.49 -10.69 -4.86
C PHE A 267 8.96 -9.24 -4.66
N ARG A 268 8.28 -8.30 -5.31
CA ARG A 268 8.61 -6.87 -5.30
C ARG A 268 7.43 -6.08 -4.78
N GLY A 269 7.20 -6.12 -3.48
CA GLY A 269 6.13 -5.35 -2.86
C GLY A 269 5.55 -6.03 -1.64
N THR A 270 4.50 -5.41 -1.10
CA THR A 270 3.73 -5.96 0.02
C THR A 270 2.62 -6.88 -0.46
N ASP A 271 1.88 -7.48 0.46
CA ASP A 271 0.65 -8.23 0.15
C ASP A 271 -0.54 -7.33 -0.27
N GLY A 272 -0.31 -6.02 -0.39
CA GLY A 272 -1.34 -5.03 -0.75
C GLY A 272 -2.28 -4.64 0.39
N TRP A 273 -2.02 -5.08 1.63
CA TRP A 273 -2.81 -4.71 2.82
C TRP A 273 -2.11 -3.73 3.75
N ILE A 274 -0.78 -3.62 3.62
CA ILE A 274 0.02 -2.60 4.29
C ILE A 274 1.00 -2.03 3.27
N ILE A 275 1.27 -0.74 3.36
CA ILE A 275 2.20 -0.03 2.48
C ILE A 275 3.23 0.66 3.37
N PRO A 276 4.53 0.63 3.02
CA PRO A 276 5.54 1.31 3.80
C PRO A 276 5.24 2.80 3.99
N PRO A 277 5.48 3.37 5.19
CA PRO A 277 5.17 4.77 5.48
C PRO A 277 6.20 5.71 4.84
N LEU A 278 5.94 7.02 4.95
CA LEU A 278 6.83 8.10 4.50
C LEU A 278 7.11 8.08 3.00
N LEU A 279 6.06 7.95 2.19
CA LEU A 279 6.15 7.87 0.72
C LEU A 279 6.76 9.14 0.13
N GLU A 280 7.85 8.96 -0.60
CA GLU A 280 8.58 10.03 -1.28
C GLU A 280 7.76 10.57 -2.47
N GLU A 281 8.04 11.78 -2.92
CA GLU A 281 7.33 12.33 -4.09
C GLU A 281 7.68 11.56 -5.35
N GLY A 282 6.67 11.21 -6.15
CA GLY A 282 6.85 10.39 -7.36
C GLY A 282 7.09 8.90 -7.11
N GLU A 283 7.18 8.46 -5.85
CA GLU A 283 7.36 7.05 -5.51
C GLU A 283 6.09 6.23 -5.79
N SER A 284 6.23 5.19 -6.62
CA SER A 284 5.19 4.19 -6.90
C SER A 284 5.00 3.21 -5.75
N VAL A 285 3.77 2.73 -5.58
CA VAL A 285 3.44 1.66 -4.64
C VAL A 285 3.47 0.32 -5.36
N ARG A 286 4.20 -0.66 -4.83
CA ARG A 286 4.27 -2.00 -5.41
C ARG A 286 3.64 -3.04 -4.50
N VAL A 287 2.80 -3.87 -5.07
CA VAL A 287 2.10 -4.95 -4.37
C VAL A 287 2.30 -6.25 -5.14
N PHE A 288 2.45 -7.35 -4.41
CA PHE A 288 2.34 -8.68 -4.98
C PHE A 288 0.86 -9.07 -4.96
N GLY A 289 0.25 -9.16 -6.14
CA GLY A 289 -1.11 -9.65 -6.30
C GLY A 289 -1.10 -11.16 -6.28
N THR A 290 -1.39 -11.78 -5.12
CA THR A 290 -1.42 -13.24 -4.96
C THR A 290 -2.33 -13.91 -6.00
N ASP A 291 -3.46 -13.28 -6.31
CA ASP A 291 -4.43 -13.78 -7.29
C ASP A 291 -4.02 -13.60 -8.74
N LEU A 292 -3.04 -12.73 -8.99
CA LEU A 292 -2.45 -12.49 -10.30
C LEU A 292 -1.11 -13.21 -10.46
N CYS A 293 -0.59 -13.85 -9.40
CA CYS A 293 0.76 -14.40 -9.34
C CYS A 293 1.86 -13.45 -9.85
N ARG A 294 1.70 -12.13 -9.67
CA ARG A 294 2.65 -11.14 -10.17
C ARG A 294 2.71 -9.87 -9.32
N ASN A 295 3.72 -9.06 -9.60
CA ASN A 295 3.83 -7.73 -9.04
C ASN A 295 2.93 -6.76 -9.83
N VAL A 296 2.23 -5.88 -9.12
CA VAL A 296 1.45 -4.78 -9.68
C VAL A 296 2.00 -3.48 -9.10
N GLU A 297 2.26 -2.52 -9.98
CA GLU A 297 2.77 -1.20 -9.62
C GLU A 297 1.67 -0.17 -9.82
N ALA A 298 1.33 0.54 -8.73
CA ALA A 298 0.44 1.68 -8.76
C ALA A 298 1.27 2.96 -8.80
N ILE A 299 1.08 3.76 -9.84
CA ILE A 299 1.83 5.00 -10.10
C ILE A 299 1.09 6.21 -9.54
N PRO A 300 1.80 7.22 -9.00
CA PRO A 300 1.16 8.43 -8.50
C PRO A 300 0.64 9.29 -9.67
N VAL A 301 -0.63 9.68 -9.61
CA VAL A 301 -1.28 10.47 -10.66
C VAL A 301 -1.58 11.91 -10.24
N SER A 302 -1.97 12.12 -8.98
CA SER A 302 -2.33 13.45 -8.49
C SER A 302 -2.19 13.58 -6.97
N LYS A 303 -2.21 14.84 -6.50
CA LYS A 303 -2.32 15.21 -5.09
C LYS A 303 -3.72 15.80 -4.87
N ASP A 304 -4.35 15.45 -3.75
CA ASP A 304 -5.70 15.90 -3.45
C ASP A 304 -5.87 16.20 -1.94
N TYR A 305 -7.04 16.71 -1.54
CA TYR A 305 -7.42 16.93 -0.16
C TYR A 305 -8.78 16.27 0.12
N MET A 306 -8.74 15.18 0.89
CA MET A 306 -9.91 14.34 1.14
C MET A 306 -10.04 14.06 2.62
N LYS A 307 -11.28 14.13 3.14
CA LYS A 307 -11.59 13.82 4.55
C LYS A 307 -10.66 14.56 5.54
N GLY A 308 -10.32 15.81 5.25
CA GLY A 308 -9.46 16.64 6.10
C GLY A 308 -7.96 16.35 6.01
N LEU A 309 -7.53 15.46 5.11
CA LEU A 309 -6.14 14.99 4.97
C LEU A 309 -5.60 15.29 3.57
N HIS A 310 -4.32 15.63 3.49
CA HIS A 310 -3.61 15.68 2.20
C HIS A 310 -3.32 14.25 1.76
N VAL A 311 -3.69 13.94 0.54
CA VAL A 311 -3.57 12.59 0.00
C VAL A 311 -2.87 12.59 -1.34
N ARG A 312 -2.37 11.42 -1.71
CA ARG A 312 -1.86 11.13 -3.04
C ARG A 312 -2.71 10.03 -3.67
N VAL A 313 -3.10 10.27 -4.91
CA VAL A 313 -3.87 9.34 -5.71
C VAL A 313 -2.91 8.49 -6.53
N TYR A 314 -3.13 7.19 -6.50
CA TYR A 314 -2.38 6.18 -7.20
C TYR A 314 -3.31 5.35 -8.09
N GLU A 315 -2.83 5.02 -9.28
CA GLU A 315 -3.57 4.20 -10.24
C GLU A 315 -2.69 3.07 -10.77
N ALA A 316 -3.29 1.92 -11.05
CA ALA A 316 -2.59 0.79 -11.66
C ALA A 316 -3.36 0.27 -12.88
N THR A 317 -2.61 -0.30 -13.81
CA THR A 317 -3.15 -0.95 -15.02
C THR A 317 -2.74 -2.42 -15.05
N MET A 318 -3.26 -3.16 -16.03
CA MET A 318 -2.79 -4.53 -16.28
C MET A 318 -1.45 -4.59 -17.03
N GLY A 319 -0.85 -3.44 -17.39
CA GLY A 319 0.45 -3.35 -18.05
C GLY A 319 0.36 -3.44 -19.58
N ASP A 320 1.53 -3.42 -20.22
CA ASP A 320 1.67 -3.51 -21.68
C ASP A 320 2.76 -4.52 -22.04
N MET A 321 2.39 -5.80 -22.06
CA MET A 321 3.34 -6.88 -22.33
C MET A 321 3.90 -6.86 -23.76
N GLU A 322 3.26 -6.16 -24.70
CA GLU A 322 3.69 -6.08 -26.10
C GLU A 322 4.81 -5.06 -26.25
N HIS A 323 4.66 -3.87 -25.65
CA HIS A 323 5.58 -2.75 -25.85
C HIS A 323 6.51 -2.47 -24.66
N ASN A 324 6.13 -2.82 -23.42
CA ASN A 324 6.96 -2.60 -22.24
C ASN A 324 7.89 -3.79 -21.99
N GLU A 325 9.20 -3.57 -22.15
CA GLU A 325 10.23 -4.59 -21.96
C GLU A 325 10.20 -5.21 -20.55
N ALA A 326 9.84 -4.43 -19.51
CA ALA A 326 9.76 -4.93 -18.14
C ALA A 326 8.58 -5.89 -17.93
N ASP A 327 7.53 -5.81 -18.76
CA ASP A 327 6.32 -6.63 -18.67
C ASP A 327 6.37 -7.85 -19.60
N LYS A 328 7.27 -7.90 -20.58
CA LYS A 328 7.39 -9.04 -21.53
C LYS A 328 7.60 -10.39 -20.85
N CYS A 329 8.17 -10.42 -19.64
CA CYS A 329 8.33 -11.66 -18.90
C CYS A 329 7.01 -12.27 -18.39
N TYR A 330 5.91 -11.52 -18.43
CA TYR A 330 4.56 -12.01 -18.16
C TYR A 330 3.90 -12.67 -19.38
N CYS A 331 4.52 -12.66 -20.55
CA CYS A 331 3.95 -13.28 -21.74
C CYS A 331 3.83 -14.80 -21.61
N SER A 332 2.76 -15.32 -22.23
CA SER A 332 2.47 -16.75 -22.25
C SER A 332 3.58 -17.53 -23.00
N SER A 333 4.15 -16.94 -24.06
CA SER A 333 5.32 -17.46 -24.78
C SER A 333 6.39 -16.37 -24.97
N PRO A 334 7.65 -16.72 -25.27
CA PRO A 334 8.72 -15.75 -25.54
C PRO A 334 8.50 -14.92 -26.83
N THR A 335 7.66 -15.39 -27.74
CA THR A 335 7.49 -14.80 -29.08
C THR A 335 6.13 -14.14 -29.29
N THR A 336 5.15 -14.39 -28.42
CA THR A 336 3.78 -13.88 -28.54
C THR A 336 3.28 -13.37 -27.20
N CYS A 337 2.99 -12.08 -27.15
CA CYS A 337 2.41 -11.40 -26.00
C CYS A 337 0.96 -11.01 -26.30
N LEU A 338 0.13 -10.93 -25.25
CA LEU A 338 -1.16 -10.27 -25.38
C LEU A 338 -0.93 -8.77 -25.54
N LYS A 339 -1.86 -8.11 -26.25
CA LYS A 339 -1.88 -6.66 -26.42
C LYS A 339 -2.06 -5.95 -25.08
N LYS A 340 -1.81 -4.63 -25.06
CA LYS A 340 -1.94 -3.76 -23.88
C LYS A 340 -3.24 -4.01 -23.10
N GLY A 341 -3.12 -4.02 -21.77
CA GLY A 341 -4.25 -4.03 -20.83
C GLY A 341 -4.81 -5.40 -20.50
N LEU A 342 -4.22 -6.48 -21.04
CA LEU A 342 -4.63 -7.85 -20.80
C LEU A 342 -3.54 -8.62 -20.03
N PHE A 343 -3.95 -9.51 -19.14
CA PHE A 343 -3.05 -10.41 -18.43
C PHE A 343 -3.58 -11.84 -18.39
N ASP A 344 -2.77 -12.81 -18.82
CA ASP A 344 -3.14 -14.23 -18.92
C ASP A 344 -2.84 -14.98 -17.61
N LEU A 345 -3.89 -15.49 -16.96
CA LEU A 345 -3.77 -16.28 -15.73
C LEU A 345 -3.50 -17.77 -15.96
N SER A 346 -3.37 -18.23 -17.21
CA SER A 346 -3.15 -19.65 -17.54
C SER A 346 -2.04 -20.28 -16.70
N LYS A 347 -0.87 -19.63 -16.61
CA LYS A 347 0.29 -20.15 -15.85
C LYS A 347 0.09 -20.08 -14.33
N CYS A 348 -0.71 -19.13 -13.86
CA CYS A 348 -0.96 -18.89 -12.44
C CYS A 348 -2.00 -19.87 -11.87
N MET A 349 -3.14 -20.01 -12.56
CA MET A 349 -4.31 -20.74 -12.07
C MET A 349 -4.56 -22.07 -12.81
N GLY A 350 -3.81 -22.36 -13.88
CA GLY A 350 -4.05 -23.54 -14.73
C GLY A 350 -5.35 -23.47 -15.54
N VAL A 351 -5.93 -22.27 -15.67
CA VAL A 351 -7.15 -22.01 -16.43
C VAL A 351 -6.96 -20.79 -17.34
N PRO A 352 -7.48 -20.78 -18.58
CA PRO A 352 -7.14 -19.79 -19.60
C PRO A 352 -7.94 -18.48 -19.46
N ILE A 353 -8.02 -17.97 -18.23
CA ILE A 353 -8.68 -16.73 -17.88
C ILE A 353 -7.78 -15.54 -18.23
N ILE A 354 -8.36 -14.52 -18.85
CA ILE A 354 -7.69 -13.26 -19.15
C ILE A 354 -8.28 -12.16 -18.27
N VAL A 355 -7.41 -11.47 -17.53
CA VAL A 355 -7.78 -10.34 -16.67
C VAL A 355 -7.58 -9.02 -17.41
N THR A 356 -8.55 -8.14 -17.28
CA THR A 356 -8.50 -6.74 -17.73
C THR A 356 -8.96 -5.81 -16.61
N LEU A 357 -8.85 -4.49 -16.81
CA LEU A 357 -9.70 -3.58 -16.05
C LEU A 357 -11.17 -3.70 -16.53
N PRO A 358 -12.15 -3.32 -15.69
CA PRO A 358 -13.56 -3.30 -16.06
C PRO A 358 -13.83 -2.54 -17.35
N HIS A 359 -14.79 -3.04 -18.13
CA HIS A 359 -15.23 -2.50 -19.40
C HIS A 359 -14.10 -2.34 -20.43
N PHE A 360 -13.02 -3.13 -20.29
CA PHE A 360 -11.82 -3.02 -21.13
C PHE A 360 -11.17 -1.62 -21.07
N LEU A 361 -11.25 -0.96 -19.91
CA LEU A 361 -10.50 0.27 -19.67
C LEU A 361 -8.98 0.02 -19.87
N GLU A 362 -8.31 0.95 -20.54
CA GLU A 362 -6.87 0.89 -20.86
C GLU A 362 -6.41 -0.33 -21.68
N THR A 363 -7.30 -0.98 -22.43
CA THR A 363 -6.94 -2.04 -23.38
C THR A 363 -6.81 -1.54 -24.82
N ASP A 364 -6.22 -2.36 -25.69
CA ASP A 364 -6.23 -2.12 -27.14
C ASP A 364 -7.69 -2.00 -27.68
N PRO A 365 -8.02 -0.96 -28.48
CA PRO A 365 -9.36 -0.76 -29.03
C PRO A 365 -9.92 -1.94 -29.83
N TYR A 366 -9.05 -2.80 -30.39
CA TYR A 366 -9.44 -4.02 -31.09
C TYR A 366 -10.42 -4.89 -30.28
N TYR A 367 -10.27 -4.97 -28.96
CA TYR A 367 -11.15 -5.80 -28.12
C TYR A 367 -12.52 -5.17 -27.88
N LEU A 368 -12.59 -3.84 -27.81
CA LEU A 368 -13.85 -3.10 -27.62
C LEU A 368 -14.76 -3.24 -28.85
N GLU A 369 -14.19 -3.29 -30.05
CA GLU A 369 -14.95 -3.44 -31.30
C GLU A 369 -15.61 -4.82 -31.45
N LYS A 370 -15.21 -5.81 -30.63
CA LYS A 370 -15.64 -7.21 -30.72
C LYS A 370 -16.67 -7.61 -29.68
N VAL A 371 -17.14 -6.67 -28.84
CA VAL A 371 -18.20 -6.90 -27.86
C VAL A 371 -19.03 -5.62 -27.70
N TYR A 372 -20.34 -5.70 -27.91
CA TYR A 372 -21.24 -4.57 -27.70
C TYR A 372 -21.78 -4.53 -26.27
N GLY A 373 -21.93 -3.32 -25.72
CA GLY A 373 -22.44 -3.08 -24.37
C GLY A 373 -21.37 -2.76 -23.32
N LEU A 374 -20.10 -2.69 -23.72
CA LEU A 374 -19.02 -2.17 -22.90
C LEU A 374 -18.95 -0.64 -22.99
N ASP A 375 -18.62 0.00 -21.87
CA ASP A 375 -18.56 1.45 -21.70
C ASP A 375 -17.45 1.82 -20.71
N PRO A 376 -16.19 1.97 -21.16
CA PRO A 376 -15.06 2.23 -20.27
C PRO A 376 -15.08 3.67 -19.73
N VAL A 377 -15.48 3.82 -18.47
CA VAL A 377 -15.39 5.08 -17.71
C VAL A 377 -14.21 5.05 -16.74
N HIS A 378 -13.25 5.96 -16.90
CA HIS A 378 -11.99 5.96 -16.16
C HIS A 378 -12.17 5.88 -14.63
N ASP A 379 -12.86 6.84 -14.00
CA ASP A 379 -13.04 6.85 -12.53
C ASP A 379 -13.86 5.67 -12.01
N ALA A 380 -14.78 5.13 -12.82
CA ALA A 380 -15.61 3.99 -12.44
C ALA A 380 -14.84 2.66 -12.51
N HIS A 381 -13.84 2.55 -13.38
CA HIS A 381 -13.21 1.27 -13.72
C HIS A 381 -11.71 1.18 -13.41
N VAL A 382 -11.00 2.30 -13.19
CA VAL A 382 -9.57 2.28 -12.87
C VAL A 382 -9.30 1.65 -11.50
N LEU A 383 -8.20 0.89 -11.37
CA LEU A 383 -7.71 0.46 -10.06
C LEU A 383 -7.12 1.68 -9.34
N LYS A 384 -7.71 2.07 -8.22
CA LYS A 384 -7.42 3.36 -7.55
C LYS A 384 -7.07 3.16 -6.08
N ILE A 385 -6.03 3.83 -5.61
CA ILE A 385 -5.64 3.88 -4.20
C ILE A 385 -5.38 5.33 -3.82
N ILE A 386 -6.01 5.80 -2.75
CA ILE A 386 -5.86 7.15 -2.22
C ILE A 386 -5.25 7.03 -0.83
N LEU A 387 -4.01 7.48 -0.69
CA LEU A 387 -3.20 7.30 0.51
C LEU A 387 -2.87 8.65 1.16
N GLU A 388 -2.89 8.69 2.48
CA GLU A 388 -2.13 9.70 3.22
C GLU A 388 -0.64 9.30 3.18
N PRO A 389 0.27 10.15 2.65
CA PRO A 389 1.64 9.75 2.34
C PRO A 389 2.57 9.56 3.55
N MET A 390 2.31 10.16 4.72
CA MET A 390 3.19 10.00 5.87
C MET A 390 3.05 8.64 6.54
N THR A 391 1.83 8.16 6.74
CA THR A 391 1.52 6.88 7.38
C THR A 391 1.16 5.79 6.39
N SER A 392 0.98 6.13 5.12
CA SER A 392 0.49 5.25 4.05
C SER A 392 -0.88 4.65 4.37
N THR A 393 -1.70 5.39 5.12
CA THR A 393 -3.06 4.97 5.47
C THR A 393 -3.96 5.10 4.24
N PRO A 394 -4.61 4.02 3.78
CA PRO A 394 -5.59 4.09 2.71
C PRO A 394 -6.87 4.76 3.20
N LEU A 395 -7.21 5.89 2.58
CA LEU A 395 -8.50 6.54 2.75
C LEU A 395 -9.54 5.91 1.85
N VAL A 396 -9.15 5.58 0.62
CA VAL A 396 -9.94 4.84 -0.35
C VAL A 396 -9.01 3.86 -1.05
N ALA A 397 -9.40 2.61 -1.19
CA ALA A 397 -8.76 1.70 -2.12
C ALA A 397 -9.84 0.90 -2.84
N LYS A 398 -9.75 0.84 -4.17
CA LYS A 398 -10.68 0.13 -5.04
C LYS A 398 -9.85 -0.75 -5.98
N LYS A 399 -9.72 -2.02 -5.61
CA LYS A 399 -9.11 -3.05 -6.46
C LYS A 399 -10.17 -3.53 -7.42
N ARG A 400 -9.90 -3.42 -8.72
CA ARG A 400 -10.87 -3.74 -9.77
C ARG A 400 -10.24 -4.67 -10.79
N ALA A 401 -10.98 -5.71 -11.16
CA ALA A 401 -10.55 -6.67 -12.15
C ALA A 401 -11.76 -7.22 -12.89
N GLN A 402 -11.61 -7.46 -14.19
CA GLN A 402 -12.59 -8.12 -15.03
C GLN A 402 -12.05 -9.44 -15.52
N LEU A 403 -12.90 -10.48 -15.46
CA LEU A 403 -12.57 -11.83 -15.87
C LEU A 403 -13.19 -12.13 -17.22
N ASN A 404 -12.36 -12.62 -18.14
CA ASN A 404 -12.71 -12.80 -19.53
C ASN A 404 -12.18 -14.15 -20.03
N LEU A 405 -12.80 -14.66 -21.10
CA LEU A 405 -12.29 -15.79 -21.87
C LEU A 405 -12.30 -15.45 -23.35
N MET A 406 -11.27 -15.87 -24.08
CA MET A 406 -11.32 -15.82 -25.54
C MET A 406 -12.37 -16.81 -26.06
N ILE A 407 -13.18 -16.37 -27.01
CA ILE A 407 -14.01 -17.25 -27.82
C ILE A 407 -13.55 -17.13 -29.27
N SER A 408 -13.54 -18.24 -29.98
CA SER A 408 -13.25 -18.31 -31.41
C SER A 408 -13.79 -19.62 -31.98
N ALA A 409 -13.94 -19.69 -33.30
CA ALA A 409 -14.42 -20.88 -33.97
C ALA A 409 -13.46 -22.06 -33.77
N VAL A 410 -13.95 -23.16 -33.20
CA VAL A 410 -13.22 -24.43 -33.03
C VAL A 410 -13.98 -25.53 -33.77
N PRO A 411 -13.61 -25.89 -35.01
CA PRO A 411 -14.40 -26.79 -35.86
C PRO A 411 -14.69 -28.18 -35.26
N ARG A 412 -13.83 -28.66 -34.34
CA ARG A 412 -13.99 -29.95 -33.67
C ARG A 412 -14.93 -29.92 -32.45
N ILE A 413 -15.38 -28.73 -32.03
CA ILE A 413 -16.26 -28.55 -30.88
C ILE A 413 -17.62 -28.02 -31.38
N THR A 414 -18.67 -28.82 -31.22
CA THR A 414 -19.99 -28.53 -31.80
C THR A 414 -20.54 -27.18 -31.33
N VAL A 415 -20.45 -26.89 -30.04
CA VAL A 415 -20.92 -25.60 -29.48
C VAL A 415 -19.97 -24.43 -29.75
N MET A 416 -18.81 -24.62 -30.36
CA MET A 416 -17.89 -23.52 -30.72
C MET A 416 -17.60 -23.49 -32.21
N GLN A 417 -18.36 -24.21 -33.04
CA GLN A 417 -18.02 -24.38 -34.45
C GLN A 417 -18.07 -23.07 -35.26
N ASN A 418 -19.03 -22.19 -34.94
CA ASN A 418 -19.34 -20.98 -35.73
C ASN A 418 -19.28 -19.69 -34.91
N VAL A 419 -18.75 -19.72 -33.68
CA VAL A 419 -18.73 -18.53 -32.82
C VAL A 419 -17.76 -17.49 -33.35
N SER A 420 -18.13 -16.21 -33.24
CA SER A 420 -17.25 -15.10 -33.62
C SER A 420 -16.04 -15.02 -32.68
N GLU A 421 -14.90 -14.57 -33.21
CA GLU A 421 -13.74 -14.28 -32.37
C GLU A 421 -13.98 -13.02 -31.51
N ALA A 422 -13.86 -13.15 -30.19
CA ALA A 422 -13.93 -12.04 -29.25
C ALA A 422 -13.24 -12.39 -27.91
N LEU A 423 -12.75 -11.38 -27.20
CA LEU A 423 -12.47 -11.49 -25.77
C LEU A 423 -13.80 -11.29 -25.03
N HIS A 424 -14.45 -12.37 -24.61
CA HIS A 424 -15.79 -12.30 -24.06
C HIS A 424 -15.73 -12.06 -22.54
N PRO A 425 -16.33 -10.97 -22.03
CA PRO A 425 -16.34 -10.67 -20.60
C PRO A 425 -17.38 -11.52 -19.87
N ILE A 426 -17.08 -11.92 -18.63
CA ILE A 426 -17.99 -12.74 -17.82
C ILE A 426 -18.60 -11.88 -16.72
N PHE A 427 -17.75 -11.27 -15.91
CA PHE A 427 -18.11 -10.29 -14.90
C PHE A 427 -16.86 -9.49 -14.51
N TRP A 428 -17.06 -8.37 -13.85
CA TRP A 428 -16.00 -7.66 -13.15
C TRP A 428 -16.33 -7.51 -11.67
N MET A 429 -15.29 -7.28 -10.88
CA MET A 429 -15.36 -7.20 -9.44
C MET A 429 -14.63 -5.97 -8.91
N GLU A 430 -15.16 -5.41 -7.82
CA GLU A 430 -14.52 -4.40 -6.99
C GLU A 430 -14.36 -4.94 -5.58
N GLU A 431 -13.13 -5.02 -5.10
CA GLU A 431 -12.80 -5.16 -3.69
C GLU A 431 -12.38 -3.78 -3.18
N GLY A 432 -13.20 -3.23 -2.29
CA GLY A 432 -13.15 -1.82 -1.91
C GLY A 432 -13.09 -1.59 -0.40
N ILE A 433 -12.37 -0.53 -0.02
CA ILE A 433 -12.46 0.11 1.29
C ILE A 433 -12.66 1.61 1.09
N ASP A 434 -13.59 2.16 1.86
CA ASP A 434 -13.76 3.59 2.06
C ASP A 434 -13.64 3.85 3.57
N LEU A 435 -12.54 4.48 4.00
CA LEU A 435 -12.20 4.58 5.41
C LEU A 435 -13.13 5.55 6.13
N GLU A 436 -13.97 5.03 7.03
CA GLU A 436 -14.97 5.83 7.75
C GLU A 436 -14.93 5.60 9.26
N GLY A 437 -15.81 6.31 9.98
CA GLY A 437 -16.10 6.06 11.38
C GLY A 437 -14.92 6.31 12.35
N PRO A 438 -14.78 5.48 13.41
CA PRO A 438 -13.77 5.69 14.45
C PRO A 438 -12.33 5.66 13.94
N LEU A 439 -12.03 4.82 12.94
CA LEU A 439 -10.67 4.69 12.42
C LEU A 439 -10.26 5.94 11.62
N LEU A 440 -11.16 6.47 10.78
CA LEU A 440 -10.94 7.77 10.12
C LEU A 440 -10.72 8.89 11.14
N THR A 441 -11.59 8.97 12.14
CA THR A 441 -11.53 10.00 13.19
C THR A 441 -10.20 9.94 13.94
N LYS A 442 -9.70 8.73 14.22
CA LYS A 442 -8.42 8.51 14.88
C LYS A 442 -7.25 9.02 14.04
N VAL A 443 -7.25 8.71 12.74
CA VAL A 443 -6.23 9.23 11.80
C VAL A 443 -6.29 10.74 11.77
N GLN A 444 -7.47 11.34 11.55
CA GLN A 444 -7.65 12.80 11.53
C GLN A 444 -7.14 13.47 12.82
N THR A 445 -7.43 12.89 13.98
CA THR A 445 -7.01 13.43 15.28
C THR A 445 -5.48 13.52 15.41
N ILE A 446 -4.75 12.54 14.87
CA ILE A 446 -3.27 12.57 14.84
C ILE A 446 -2.79 13.78 14.03
N PHE A 447 -3.35 14.02 12.85
CA PHE A 447 -2.95 15.15 12.01
C PHE A 447 -3.39 16.51 12.58
N VAL A 448 -4.54 16.57 13.26
CA VAL A 448 -4.96 17.76 14.00
C VAL A 448 -3.97 18.05 15.14
N ALA A 449 -3.57 17.04 15.92
CA ALA A 449 -2.60 17.20 16.99
C ALA A 449 -1.25 17.71 16.44
N VAL A 450 -0.77 17.17 15.32
CA VAL A 450 0.46 17.66 14.65
C VAL A 450 0.32 19.12 14.22
N LYS A 451 -0.83 19.52 13.65
CA LYS A 451 -1.10 20.92 13.29
C LYS A 451 -1.11 21.83 14.53
N VAL A 452 -1.77 21.42 15.62
CA VAL A 452 -1.81 22.18 16.88
C VAL A 452 -0.42 22.35 17.47
N LEU A 453 0.39 21.28 17.54
CA LEU A 453 1.77 21.35 18.02
C LEU A 453 2.62 22.29 17.17
N THR A 454 2.41 22.27 15.85
CA THR A 454 3.10 23.18 14.93
C THR A 454 2.72 24.63 15.21
N VAL A 455 1.44 24.94 15.38
CA VAL A 455 0.96 26.29 15.74
C VAL A 455 1.50 26.74 17.10
N LEU A 456 1.49 25.86 18.10
CA LEU A 456 2.05 26.14 19.43
C LEU A 456 3.55 26.43 19.36
N ASN A 457 4.31 25.73 18.51
CA ASN A 457 5.73 26.02 18.30
C ASN A 457 5.94 27.43 17.72
N TYR A 458 5.10 27.88 16.78
CA TYR A 458 5.16 29.24 16.25
C TYR A 458 4.74 30.31 17.28
N ILE A 459 3.67 30.07 18.04
CA ILE A 459 3.25 30.98 19.12
C ILE A 459 4.36 31.09 20.17
N GLY A 460 4.94 29.95 20.57
CA GLY A 460 6.06 29.90 21.49
C GLY A 460 7.26 30.68 20.96
N LEU A 461 7.60 30.53 19.68
CA LEU A 461 8.68 31.29 19.03
C LEU A 461 8.46 32.81 19.13
N LEU A 462 7.24 33.27 18.81
CA LEU A 462 6.88 34.69 18.90
C LEU A 462 6.91 35.20 20.35
N ALA A 463 6.44 34.39 21.30
CA ALA A 463 6.50 34.72 22.72
C ALA A 463 7.95 34.84 23.22
N SER A 464 8.84 33.93 22.83
CA SER A 464 10.26 34.01 23.17
C SER A 464 10.90 35.28 22.59
N LEU A 465 10.62 35.63 21.33
CA LEU A 465 11.11 36.88 20.73
C LEU A 465 10.55 38.13 21.45
N GLY A 466 9.27 38.12 21.81
CA GLY A 466 8.64 39.20 22.57
C GLY A 466 9.25 39.40 23.96
N THR A 467 9.55 38.31 24.68
CA THR A 467 10.21 38.38 25.99
C THR A 467 11.64 38.90 25.90
N ILE A 468 12.39 38.52 24.86
CA ILE A 468 13.73 39.06 24.57
C ILE A 468 13.64 40.56 24.28
N ALA A 469 12.71 40.99 23.42
CA ALA A 469 12.51 42.40 23.09
C ALA A 469 12.13 43.23 24.32
N TYR A 470 11.19 42.74 25.15
CA TYR A 470 10.77 43.41 26.39
C TYR A 470 11.90 43.49 27.43
N GLY A 471 12.64 42.40 27.64
CA GLY A 471 13.80 42.36 28.53
C GLY A 471 14.89 43.33 28.07
N SER A 472 15.17 43.38 26.77
CA SER A 472 16.15 44.31 26.16
C SER A 472 15.72 45.76 26.28
N TYR A 473 14.46 46.08 25.97
CA TYR A 473 13.90 47.41 26.15
C TYR A 473 13.98 47.87 27.62
N GLY A 474 13.62 47.00 28.56
CA GLY A 474 13.73 47.26 29.99
C GLY A 474 15.18 47.50 30.44
N TYR A 475 16.14 46.78 29.87
CA TYR A 475 17.57 46.99 30.11
C TYR A 475 18.02 48.38 29.62
N PHE A 476 17.72 48.74 28.36
CA PHE A 476 18.09 50.03 27.78
C PHE A 476 17.40 51.21 28.46
N LYS A 477 16.13 51.08 28.85
CA LYS A 477 15.38 52.11 29.61
C LYS A 477 15.99 52.34 30.99
N ASN A 478 16.32 51.27 31.71
CA ASN A 478 16.93 51.36 33.04
C ASN A 478 18.39 51.87 33.00
N MET A 479 19.09 51.68 31.89
CA MET A 479 20.43 52.23 31.66
C MET A 479 20.40 53.75 31.48
N LYS A 480 19.33 54.31 30.87
CA LYS A 480 19.12 55.76 30.72
C LYS A 480 18.68 56.46 32.03
N SER A 481 18.19 55.72 33.02
CA SER A 481 17.65 56.29 34.27
C SER A 481 18.62 56.29 35.47
N VAL A 482 19.91 56.12 35.25
CA VAL A 482 20.93 56.22 36.31
C VAL A 482 21.05 57.70 36.73
N LYS A 483 20.44 58.09 37.86
CA LYS A 483 20.66 59.38 38.51
C LYS A 483 22.10 59.44 39.04
N VAL A 484 22.87 60.42 38.57
CA VAL A 484 24.16 60.81 39.15
C VAL A 484 23.86 61.41 40.53
N THR A 485 24.33 60.78 41.61
CA THR A 485 24.29 61.38 42.95
C THR A 485 25.33 62.51 42.98
N PRO A 486 24.97 63.76 43.36
CA PRO A 486 25.97 64.79 43.57
C PRO A 486 26.76 64.44 44.83
N THR A 487 28.09 64.46 44.73
CA THR A 487 28.99 64.40 45.88
C THR A 487 28.71 65.57 46.81
N HIS A 488 28.41 65.30 48.08
CA HIS A 488 28.41 66.33 49.11
C HIS A 488 29.80 66.95 49.20
N GLU A 489 29.88 68.28 49.07
CA GLU A 489 31.02 69.08 49.49
C GLU A 489 31.26 68.84 50.99
N ALA A 490 32.41 68.28 51.34
CA ALA A 490 32.95 68.36 52.69
C ALA A 490 33.53 69.75 52.87
N THR A 491 32.85 70.57 53.67
CA THR A 491 33.29 71.91 54.04
C THR A 491 34.62 71.84 54.77
N SER A 492 35.59 72.61 54.27
CA SER A 492 36.88 72.85 54.91
C SER A 492 36.71 73.63 56.22
N THR A 493 37.16 73.09 57.35
CA THR A 493 37.63 73.88 58.48
C THR A 493 39.13 73.69 58.60
N ILE A 494 39.85 74.63 57.99
CA ILE A 494 41.25 74.94 58.27
C ILE A 494 41.25 75.81 59.52
N ASN A 495 41.77 75.32 60.64
CA ASN A 495 42.76 76.02 61.46
C ASN A 495 43.11 75.21 62.72
N ASP A 496 44.40 75.26 63.02
CA ASP A 496 45.14 74.79 64.18
C ASP A 496 45.78 73.39 64.09
N ASP A 497 47.09 73.40 64.38
CA ASP A 497 48.08 72.32 64.43
C ASP A 497 48.82 71.91 63.15
N ILE A 498 49.18 72.92 62.36
CA ILE A 498 50.50 72.97 61.69
C ILE A 498 51.58 73.17 62.77
N THR A 499 51.88 72.17 63.62
CA THR A 499 53.17 72.12 64.35
C THR A 499 53.46 70.79 65.07
N ARG A 500 53.34 69.59 64.45
CA ARG A 500 53.98 68.41 65.09
C ARG A 500 54.37 67.15 64.31
N SER A 501 54.27 67.09 62.98
CA SER A 501 54.69 65.86 62.27
C SER A 501 55.64 66.05 61.08
N THR A 502 56.06 67.28 60.79
CA THR A 502 57.11 67.57 59.79
C THR A 502 58.51 67.17 60.27
N ASN A 503 58.65 66.69 61.52
CA ASN A 503 59.93 66.28 62.12
C ASN A 503 60.21 64.77 62.10
N VAL A 504 59.38 63.93 61.46
CA VAL A 504 59.62 62.47 61.41
C VAL A 504 59.90 61.95 59.99
N LEU A 505 59.57 62.72 58.94
CA LEU A 505 59.79 62.32 57.54
C LEU A 505 61.04 62.95 56.88
N VAL A 506 61.77 63.81 57.59
CA VAL A 506 63.01 64.44 57.12
C VAL A 506 64.28 63.69 57.61
N ALA A 507 64.14 62.64 58.44
CA ALA A 507 65.28 61.92 59.03
C ALA A 507 65.64 60.57 58.37
N THR A 508 64.87 60.08 57.39
CA THR A 508 65.10 58.72 56.83
C THR A 508 65.32 58.69 55.32
N MET A 509 65.44 59.86 54.67
CA MET A 509 65.78 59.98 53.24
C MET A 509 67.11 60.69 52.97
N ASN A 510 68.06 60.68 53.91
CA ASN A 510 69.44 61.12 53.62
C ASN A 510 70.49 60.21 54.30
N GLY A 511 71.27 59.51 53.47
CA GLY A 511 72.46 58.73 53.83
C GLY A 511 72.19 57.22 53.78
N MET A 512 72.90 56.37 53.05
CA MET A 512 74.21 56.50 52.42
C MET A 512 74.40 55.38 51.39
N GLU A 513 75.29 55.64 50.44
CA GLU A 513 75.67 54.84 49.28
C GLU A 513 76.35 53.48 49.57
N ARG A 514 76.27 52.61 48.54
CA ARG A 514 77.29 51.69 47.97
C ARG A 514 78.10 50.76 48.90
N LYS A 515 78.05 49.46 48.56
CA LYS A 515 79.25 48.71 48.08
C LYS A 515 78.87 47.45 47.26
N THR A 516 79.68 47.27 46.22
CA THR A 516 79.74 46.26 45.14
C THR A 516 80.09 44.84 45.59
N TYR A 517 79.74 43.79 44.80
CA TYR A 517 80.71 42.86 44.14
C TYR A 517 80.04 41.76 43.26
N ASN A 518 80.55 41.67 42.01
CA ASN A 518 80.80 40.57 41.06
C ASN A 518 79.76 39.57 40.48
N HIS A 519 79.69 39.65 39.14
CA HIS A 519 79.35 38.72 38.03
C HIS A 519 80.04 37.31 38.08
N PRO A 520 79.74 36.30 37.20
CA PRO A 520 79.29 36.40 35.77
C PRO A 520 78.22 35.38 35.28
N VAL A 521 77.36 35.77 34.32
CA VAL A 521 77.37 35.49 32.86
C VAL A 521 77.29 34.01 32.46
N LEU A 522 76.21 33.63 31.77
CA LEU A 522 76.28 32.91 30.48
C LEU A 522 74.93 32.92 29.74
N SER A 523 75.06 33.06 28.42
CA SER A 523 74.04 33.14 27.38
C SER A 523 73.57 31.75 26.93
N GLY A 524 72.53 31.67 26.10
CA GLY A 524 72.44 30.55 25.14
C GLY A 524 71.04 30.22 24.64
N HIS A 525 70.82 30.58 23.37
CA HIS A 525 70.36 29.71 22.27
C HIS A 525 69.19 28.72 22.44
N GLU A 526 68.30 28.78 21.42
CA GLU A 526 67.71 27.68 20.64
C GLU A 526 67.33 26.36 21.34
N PHE A 527 66.13 25.84 21.07
CA PHE A 527 66.00 24.68 20.19
C PHE A 527 64.54 24.35 19.85
N ASN A 528 64.42 23.71 18.69
CA ASN A 528 63.24 23.30 17.95
C ASN A 528 62.97 21.79 18.20
N ARG A 529 61.76 21.31 17.83
CA ARG A 529 61.30 19.89 17.72
C ARG A 529 60.91 19.19 19.05
N TYR A 530 59.95 18.25 19.12
CA TYR A 530 59.43 17.26 18.16
C TYR A 530 57.96 16.86 18.46
N ASN A 531 57.26 16.46 17.40
CA ASN A 531 56.25 15.40 17.26
C ASN A 531 55.84 14.58 18.51
N THR A 532 54.53 14.41 18.72
CA THR A 532 53.77 13.21 18.31
C THR A 532 52.28 13.50 18.29
#